data_AF-A0A2D7MHX7-F1
#
_entry.id   AF-A0A2D7MHX7-F1
#
_cell.length_a   1.000
_cell.length_b   1.000
_cell.length_c   1.000
_cell.angle_alpha   90.00
_cell.angle_beta   90.00
_cell.angle_gamma   90.00
#
_symmetry.space_group_name_H-M   'P 1'
#
loop_
_entity.id
_entity.type
_entity.pdbx_description
1 polymer ?
#
loop_
_entity_poly.entity_id
_entity_poly.type
_entity_poly.pdbx_seq_one_letter_code
_entity_poly.pdbx_strand_id
1 'polypeptide(L)'
;MTGLLIMNSMHWHKQFARALTAPDLPLPDGIIRHDGCPDLKRFNVYRNNHVMSLISNLKDGFPLVLAIVGDDFFSYMARLFVEKFPPKSPVMVFYGEPFPIWCIA
;
A
#
# COMPACT_ATOMS: atom_id res chain seq x y z
N MET A 1 17.82 18.11 -22.04
CA MET A 1 16.68 17.26 -22.41
C MET A 1 16.49 16.06 -21.46
N THR A 2 17.53 15.57 -20.80
CA THR A 2 17.50 14.42 -19.86
C THR A 2 16.83 14.72 -18.51
N GLY A 3 16.94 15.94 -17.98
CA GLY A 3 16.35 16.31 -16.68
C GLY A 3 14.81 16.37 -16.67
N LEU A 4 14.19 16.74 -17.79
CA LEU A 4 12.73 16.83 -17.91
C LEU A 4 12.08 15.42 -17.92
N LEU A 5 12.72 14.44 -18.58
CA LEU A 5 12.27 13.05 -18.58
C LEU A 5 12.38 12.39 -17.19
N ILE A 6 13.43 12.70 -16.43
CA ILE A 6 13.61 12.20 -15.05
C ILE A 6 12.60 12.85 -14.08
N MET A 7 12.34 14.16 -14.21
CA MET A 7 11.32 14.82 -13.39
C MET A 7 9.91 14.28 -13.68
N ASN A 8 9.60 13.98 -14.94
CA ASN A 8 8.32 13.37 -15.32
C ASN A 8 8.16 11.95 -14.73
N SER A 9 9.22 11.14 -14.72
CA SER A 9 9.18 9.79 -14.14
C SER A 9 9.08 9.80 -12.61
N MET A 10 9.80 10.70 -11.92
CA MET A 10 9.64 10.88 -10.46
C MET A 10 8.24 11.36 -10.08
N HIS A 11 7.65 12.25 -10.88
CA HIS A 11 6.27 12.71 -10.66
C HIS A 11 5.28 11.56 -10.80
N TRP A 12 5.44 10.74 -11.85
CA TRP A 12 4.61 9.57 -12.09
C TRP A 12 4.71 8.53 -10.97
N HIS A 13 5.92 8.17 -10.52
CA HIS A 13 6.10 7.22 -9.40
C HIS A 13 5.40 7.67 -8.12
N LYS A 14 5.45 8.98 -7.81
CA LYS A 14 4.76 9.55 -6.65
C LYS A 14 3.24 9.50 -6.81
N GLN A 15 2.71 9.80 -7.99
CA GLN A 15 1.28 9.68 -8.26
C GLN A 15 0.82 8.22 -8.15
N PHE A 16 1.58 7.29 -8.75
CA PHE A 16 1.31 5.86 -8.69
C PHE A 16 1.25 5.37 -7.25
N ALA A 17 2.28 5.65 -6.45
CA ALA A 17 2.34 5.24 -5.04
C ALA A 17 1.18 5.82 -4.22
N ARG A 18 0.83 7.10 -4.41
CA ARG A 18 -0.32 7.73 -3.72
C ARG A 18 -1.65 7.06 -4.10
N ALA A 19 -1.84 6.72 -5.38
CA ALA A 19 -3.05 6.08 -5.86
C ALA A 19 -3.22 4.63 -5.35
N LEU A 20 -2.16 3.99 -4.84
CA LEU A 20 -2.25 2.65 -4.23
C LEU A 20 -2.99 2.67 -2.87
N THR A 21 -2.91 3.77 -2.12
CA THR A 21 -3.49 3.87 -0.76
C THR A 21 -4.69 4.81 -0.67
N ALA A 22 -4.95 5.60 -1.72
CA ALA A 22 -6.10 6.50 -1.81
C ALA A 22 -7.04 6.04 -2.93
N PRO A 23 -8.13 5.30 -2.61
CA PRO A 23 -9.01 4.70 -3.61
C PRO A 23 -9.84 5.74 -4.39
N ASP A 24 -10.01 6.94 -3.83
CA ASP A 24 -10.68 8.10 -4.40
C ASP A 24 -9.82 8.85 -5.44
N LEU A 25 -8.51 8.60 -5.48
CA LEU A 25 -7.65 9.22 -6.48
C LEU A 25 -7.84 8.62 -7.88
N PRO A 26 -7.73 9.45 -8.93
CA PRO A 26 -7.77 8.97 -10.31
C PRO A 26 -6.63 8.00 -10.60
N LEU A 27 -6.81 7.19 -11.65
CA LEU A 27 -5.76 6.34 -12.17
C LEU A 27 -4.57 7.20 -12.63
N PRO A 28 -3.32 6.81 -12.29
CA PRO A 28 -2.14 7.42 -12.87
C PRO A 28 -2.17 7.31 -14.40
N ASP A 29 -1.64 8.33 -15.07
CA ASP A 29 -1.55 8.35 -16.53
C ASP A 29 -0.83 7.12 -17.07
N GLY A 30 -1.26 6.60 -18.23
CA GLY A 30 -0.64 5.43 -18.86
C GLY A 30 -1.07 4.08 -18.31
N ILE A 31 -1.93 4.02 -17.27
CA ILE A 31 -2.62 2.79 -16.88
C ILE A 31 -3.86 2.59 -17.76
N ILE A 32 -3.62 2.15 -19.00
CA ILE A 32 -4.63 1.97 -20.03
C ILE A 32 -4.64 0.53 -20.56
N ARG A 33 -5.79 0.13 -21.10
CA ARG A 33 -5.95 -1.10 -21.88
C ARG A 33 -5.48 -0.86 -23.33
N HIS A 34 -5.49 -1.93 -24.12
CA HIS A 34 -5.15 -1.89 -25.54
C HIS A 34 -6.07 -0.98 -26.38
N ASP A 35 -7.29 -0.71 -25.90
CA ASP A 35 -8.28 0.18 -26.52
C ASP A 35 -8.08 1.67 -26.15
N GLY A 36 -7.07 1.99 -25.33
CA GLY A 36 -6.80 3.35 -24.84
C GLY A 36 -7.65 3.78 -23.63
N CYS A 37 -8.57 2.95 -23.15
CA CYS A 37 -9.37 3.26 -21.97
C CYS A 37 -8.62 2.97 -20.65
N PRO A 38 -8.90 3.69 -19.54
CA PRO A 38 -8.28 3.42 -18.25
C PRO A 38 -8.52 1.99 -17.74
N ASP A 39 -7.48 1.32 -17.24
CA ASP A 39 -7.56 -0.07 -16.76
C ASP A 39 -7.65 -0.16 -15.23
N LEU A 40 -8.79 0.25 -14.68
CA LEU A 40 -9.03 0.20 -13.23
C LEU A 40 -8.88 -1.21 -12.65
N LYS A 41 -9.31 -2.23 -13.41
CA LYS A 41 -9.26 -3.63 -12.96
C LYS A 41 -7.82 -4.08 -12.75
N ARG A 42 -6.93 -3.79 -13.70
CA ARG A 42 -5.50 -4.08 -13.56
C ARG A 42 -4.86 -3.28 -12.43
N PHE A 43 -5.24 -2.01 -12.28
CA PHE A 43 -4.70 -1.19 -11.18
C PHE A 43 -5.11 -1.70 -9.79
N ASN A 44 -6.33 -2.21 -9.65
CA ASN A 44 -6.80 -2.79 -8.39
C ASN A 44 -5.99 -4.02 -7.96
N VAL A 45 -5.34 -4.75 -8.88
CA VAL A 45 -4.40 -5.82 -8.52
C VAL A 45 -3.20 -5.24 -7.75
N TYR A 46 -2.66 -4.10 -8.18
CA TYR A 46 -1.56 -3.44 -7.46
C TYR A 46 -2.01 -2.92 -6.10
N ARG A 47 -3.22 -2.32 -5.99
CA ARG A 47 -3.79 -1.91 -4.70
C ARG A 47 -3.92 -3.09 -3.73
N ASN A 48 -4.47 -4.20 -4.21
CA ASN A 48 -4.64 -5.41 -3.41
C ASN A 48 -3.29 -5.96 -2.95
N ASN A 49 -2.34 -6.12 -3.87
CA ASN A 49 -1.02 -6.64 -3.53
C ASN A 49 -0.29 -5.72 -2.54
N HIS A 50 -0.41 -4.40 -2.70
CA HIS A 50 0.17 -3.44 -1.79
C HIS A 50 -0.37 -3.61 -0.36
N VAL A 51 -1.69 -3.70 -0.19
CA VAL A 51 -2.32 -3.95 1.12
C VAL A 51 -1.91 -5.32 1.68
N MET A 52 -1.90 -6.38 0.87
CA MET A 52 -1.50 -7.72 1.32
C MET A 52 -0.04 -7.77 1.77
N SER A 53 0.88 -7.10 1.06
CA SER A 53 2.28 -7.02 1.46
C SER A 53 2.46 -6.27 2.78
N LEU A 54 1.69 -5.21 3.03
CA LEU A 54 1.72 -4.48 4.31
C LEU A 54 1.22 -5.35 5.47
N ILE A 55 0.15 -6.11 5.26
CA ILE A 55 -0.37 -7.06 6.26
C ILE A 55 0.67 -8.16 6.54
N SER A 56 1.29 -8.71 5.50
CA SER A 56 2.34 -9.71 5.64
C SER A 56 3.52 -9.16 6.47
N ASN A 57 3.96 -7.93 6.17
CA ASN A 57 5.03 -7.29 6.92
C ASN A 57 4.68 -7.10 8.41
N LEU A 58 3.42 -6.78 8.73
CA LEU A 58 2.96 -6.72 10.12
C LEU A 58 2.96 -8.09 10.79
N LYS A 59 2.55 -9.15 10.08
CA LYS A 59 2.61 -10.53 10.60
C LYS A 59 4.05 -10.93 10.92
N ASP A 60 4.98 -10.63 10.02
CA ASP A 60 6.41 -10.92 10.18
C ASP A 60 7.03 -10.10 11.33
N GLY A 61 6.59 -8.85 11.52
CA GLY A 61 7.07 -7.97 12.60
C GLY A 61 6.48 -8.27 13.98
N PHE A 62 5.29 -8.87 14.04
CA PHE A 62 4.56 -9.12 15.30
C PHE A 62 4.09 -10.58 15.46
N PRO A 63 4.99 -11.58 15.35
CA PRO A 63 4.61 -13.00 15.33
C PRO A 63 3.96 -13.47 16.63
N LEU A 64 4.33 -12.87 17.78
CA LEU A 64 3.71 -13.20 19.06
C LEU A 64 2.26 -12.72 19.14
N VAL A 65 1.97 -11.50 18.64
CA VAL A 65 0.61 -10.97 18.59
C VAL A 65 -0.24 -11.84 17.66
N LEU A 66 0.30 -12.18 16.48
CA LEU A 66 -0.33 -13.11 15.53
C LEU A 66 -0.67 -14.46 16.19
N ALA A 67 0.27 -15.05 16.93
CA ALA A 67 0.05 -16.33 17.61
C ALA A 67 -1.03 -16.27 18.69
N ILE A 68 -1.16 -15.14 19.40
CA ILE A 68 -2.15 -14.96 20.47
C ILE A 68 -3.57 -14.78 19.92
N VAL A 69 -3.72 -13.94 18.87
CA VAL A 69 -5.05 -13.56 18.37
C VAL A 69 -5.54 -14.42 17.21
N GLY A 70 -4.63 -15.16 16.54
CA GLY A 70 -4.93 -15.96 15.36
C GLY A 70 -4.90 -15.17 14.05
N ASP A 71 -4.79 -15.88 12.93
CA ASP A 71 -4.56 -15.28 11.61
C ASP A 71 -5.72 -14.41 11.12
N ASP A 72 -6.96 -14.89 11.27
CA ASP A 72 -8.14 -14.19 10.78
C ASP A 72 -8.33 -12.84 11.47
N PHE A 73 -8.24 -12.84 12.81
CA PHE A 73 -8.35 -11.62 13.61
C PHE A 73 -7.19 -10.67 13.33
N PHE A 74 -5.95 -11.19 13.30
CA PHE A 74 -4.78 -10.36 12.99
C PHE A 74 -4.91 -9.72 11.61
N SER A 75 -5.34 -10.47 10.60
CA SER A 75 -5.51 -9.97 9.24
C SER A 75 -6.58 -8.88 9.14
N TYR A 76 -7.69 -9.04 9.86
CA TYR A 76 -8.74 -8.02 9.94
C TYR A 76 -8.22 -6.74 10.61
N MET A 77 -7.62 -6.87 11.79
CA MET A 77 -7.00 -5.77 12.52
C MET A 77 -5.91 -5.06 11.70
N ALA A 78 -5.04 -5.82 11.04
CA ALA A 78 -3.97 -5.28 10.20
C ALA A 78 -4.51 -4.47 9.01
N ARG A 79 -5.65 -4.86 8.40
CA ARG A 79 -6.31 -4.05 7.37
C ARG A 79 -6.71 -2.68 7.91
N LEU A 80 -7.35 -2.63 9.08
CA LEU A 80 -7.75 -1.37 9.71
C LEU A 80 -6.53 -0.50 10.05
N PHE A 81 -5.43 -1.11 10.51
CA PHE A 81 -4.18 -0.39 10.72
C PHE A 81 -3.64 0.21 9.43
N VAL A 82 -3.58 -0.56 8.35
CA VAL A 82 -3.06 -0.13 7.05
C VAL A 82 -3.85 1.05 6.49
N GLU A 83 -5.17 1.04 6.63
CA GLU A 83 -6.04 2.14 6.23
C GLU A 83 -5.78 3.41 7.05
N LYS A 84 -5.58 3.28 8.37
CA LYS A 84 -5.37 4.42 9.27
C LYS A 84 -3.94 4.96 9.22
N PHE A 85 -2.95 4.09 8.98
CA PHE A 85 -1.53 4.37 8.97
C PHE A 85 -0.89 3.87 7.66
N PRO A 86 -1.12 4.55 6.53
CA PRO A 86 -0.46 4.21 5.28
C PRO A 86 1.06 4.43 5.39
N PRO A 87 1.87 3.64 4.65
CA PRO A 87 3.32 3.80 4.65
C PRO A 87 3.72 5.19 4.13
N LYS A 88 4.61 5.86 4.86
CA LYS A 88 5.15 7.19 4.50
C LYS A 88 6.48 7.12 3.74
N SER A 89 7.03 5.92 3.61
CA SER A 89 8.34 5.64 3.02
C SER A 89 8.28 4.34 2.23
N PRO A 90 9.03 4.20 1.12
CA PRO A 90 9.19 2.93 0.44
C PRO A 90 10.02 1.90 1.24
N VAL A 91 10.60 2.30 2.38
CA VAL A 91 11.39 1.42 3.26
C VAL A 91 10.47 0.75 4.28
N MET A 92 10.22 -0.55 4.09
CA MET A 92 9.27 -1.33 4.90
C MET A 92 9.75 -1.68 6.32
N VAL A 93 11.06 -1.63 6.58
CA VAL A 93 11.65 -2.00 7.88
C VAL A 93 11.07 -1.17 9.04
N PHE A 94 10.67 0.07 8.77
CA PHE A 94 10.08 0.97 9.78
C PHE A 94 8.55 0.96 9.79
N TYR A 95 7.93 0.21 8.86
CA TYR A 95 6.48 0.15 8.77
C TYR A 95 5.90 -0.73 9.87
N GLY A 96 4.95 -0.19 10.62
CA GLY A 96 4.32 -0.87 11.76
C GLY A 96 4.79 -0.38 13.13
N GLU A 97 5.68 0.62 13.21
CA GLU A 97 6.11 1.18 14.50
C GLU A 97 4.93 1.61 15.42
N PRO A 98 3.85 2.24 14.92
CA PRO A 98 2.70 2.58 15.76
C PRO A 98 1.78 1.40 16.12
N PHE A 99 1.97 0.23 15.49
CA PHE A 99 1.06 -0.91 15.60
C PHE A 99 0.86 -1.40 17.04
N PRO A 100 1.91 -1.59 17.87
CA PRO A 100 1.74 -2.09 19.24
C PRO A 100 0.86 -1.22 20.13
N ILE A 101 0.97 0.10 20.00
CA ILE A 101 0.15 1.05 20.77
C ILE A 101 -1.27 1.10 20.21
N TRP A 102 -1.41 1.04 18.88
CA TRP A 102 -2.72 1.10 18.23
C TRP A 102 -3.54 -0.17 18.45
N CYS A 103 -2.93 -1.36 18.47
CA CYS A 103 -3.66 -2.63 18.55
C CYS A 103 -4.23 -2.94 19.95
N ILE A 104 -3.89 -2.13 20.95
CA ILE A 104 -4.39 -2.24 22.34
C ILE A 104 -5.39 -1.13 22.70
N ALA A 105 -5.60 -0.15 21.81
CA ALA A 105 -6.44 1.02 22.01
C ALA A 105 -7.82 0.85 21.36
#